data_AF-F6D2L3-F1
#
_entry.id   AF-F6D2L3-F1
#
_cell.length_a   1.000
_cell.length_b   1.000
_cell.length_c   1.000
_cell.angle_alpha   90.00
_cell.angle_beta   90.00
_cell.angle_gamma   90.00
#
_symmetry.space_group_name_H-M   'P 1'
#
loop_
_entity.id
_entity.type
_entity.pdbx_description
1 polymer ?
#
loop_
_entity_poly.entity_id
_entity_poly.type
_entity_poly.pdbx_seq_one_letter_code
_entity_poly.pdbx_strand_id
1 'polypeptide(L)'
;MYTIIFFCGGFYRFDELVEFIEDVGGIILREDHFQVSRGDYFLAEEIRVILILPKDEIKSLKSIAKDIKGRIEDIKIEDSQKRVMQSYIPVYNILCIIGDWVSKENFVNVIECPCSASIYPELDNRICIDELEKILDDMCTLEIAEYRMYNGKKEYRIKDD
;
A
#
# COMPACT_ATOMS: atom_id res chain seq x y z
N MET A 1 -14.01 3.76 -5.08
CA MET A 1 -13.72 2.45 -4.45
C MET A 1 -12.34 1.97 -4.90
N TYR A 2 -11.53 1.43 -3.99
CA TYR A 2 -10.21 0.88 -4.32
C TYR A 2 -10.25 -0.60 -4.71
N THR A 3 -9.25 -1.05 -5.45
CA THR A 3 -9.03 -2.46 -5.81
C THR A 3 -7.62 -2.90 -5.43
N ILE A 4 -7.44 -4.22 -5.28
CA ILE A 4 -6.15 -4.83 -4.97
C ILE A 4 -5.75 -5.69 -6.17
N ILE A 5 -4.52 -5.54 -6.64
CA ILE A 5 -4.02 -6.12 -7.89
C ILE A 5 -2.57 -6.55 -7.72
N PHE A 6 -2.15 -7.62 -8.40
CA PHE A 6 -0.74 -7.94 -8.60
C PHE A 6 -0.22 -7.34 -9.91
N PHE A 7 0.94 -6.69 -9.83
CA PHE A 7 1.79 -6.44 -10.99
C PHE A 7 2.94 -7.46 -11.01
N CYS A 8 3.24 -7.99 -12.19
CA CYS A 8 4.41 -8.82 -12.42
C CYS A 8 5.15 -8.31 -13.66
N GLY A 9 6.45 -8.03 -13.57
CA GLY A 9 7.21 -7.50 -14.70
C GLY A 9 8.71 -7.64 -14.52
N GLY A 10 9.50 -7.16 -15.47
CA GLY A 10 10.94 -6.99 -15.26
C GLY A 10 11.23 -5.70 -14.50
N PHE A 11 12.44 -5.56 -13.96
CA PHE A 11 12.90 -4.34 -13.28
C PHE A 11 12.96 -3.10 -14.19
N TYR A 12 13.03 -3.31 -15.50
CA TYR A 12 13.14 -2.22 -16.48
C TYR A 12 11.95 -1.25 -16.43
N ARG A 13 12.22 0.02 -16.08
CA ARG A 13 11.24 1.12 -15.96
C ARG A 13 10.17 0.86 -14.90
N PHE A 14 10.50 0.11 -13.86
CA PHE A 14 9.59 -0.12 -12.75
C PHE A 14 9.24 1.18 -12.00
N ASP A 15 10.18 2.13 -11.89
CA ASP A 15 9.93 3.44 -11.27
C ASP A 15 8.75 4.19 -11.90
N GLU A 16 8.47 4.01 -13.20
CA GLU A 16 7.30 4.63 -13.86
C GLU A 16 5.97 4.06 -13.35
N LEU A 17 5.97 2.80 -12.89
CA LEU A 17 4.81 2.23 -12.22
C LEU A 17 4.65 2.82 -10.83
N VAL A 18 5.75 3.01 -10.10
CA VAL A 18 5.75 3.61 -8.75
C VAL A 18 5.18 5.01 -8.81
N GLU A 19 5.74 5.87 -9.66
CA GLU A 19 5.27 7.25 -9.89
C GLU A 19 3.78 7.28 -10.23
N PHE A 20 3.33 6.42 -11.16
CA PHE A 20 1.92 6.36 -11.52
C PHE A 20 1.02 5.99 -10.34
N ILE A 21 1.44 5.02 -9.51
CA ILE A 21 0.64 4.58 -8.37
C ILE A 21 0.50 5.70 -7.34
N GLU A 22 1.57 6.46 -7.09
CA GLU A 22 1.52 7.63 -6.21
C GLU A 22 0.62 8.74 -6.77
N ASP A 23 0.75 9.06 -8.06
CA ASP A 23 -0.05 10.10 -8.73
C ASP A 23 -1.56 9.85 -8.65
N VAL A 24 -1.97 8.57 -8.68
CA VAL A 24 -3.38 8.19 -8.57
C VAL A 24 -3.86 7.99 -7.13
N GLY A 25 -3.01 8.27 -6.13
CA GLY A 25 -3.32 8.05 -4.71
C GLY A 25 -3.45 6.57 -4.34
N GLY A 26 -2.71 5.70 -5.04
CA GLY A 26 -2.55 4.30 -4.72
C GLY A 26 -1.38 4.05 -3.77
N ILE A 27 -1.20 2.78 -3.40
CA ILE A 27 -0.16 2.31 -2.47
C ILE A 27 0.44 1.01 -3.00
N ILE A 28 1.76 0.93 -2.95
CA ILE A 28 2.52 -0.32 -3.09
C ILE A 28 2.65 -0.96 -1.71
N LEU A 29 2.10 -2.17 -1.53
CA LEU A 29 2.12 -2.84 -0.23
C LEU A 29 3.34 -3.71 -0.01
N ARG A 30 3.89 -4.25 -1.09
CA ARG A 30 5.01 -5.18 -1.04
C ARG A 30 5.61 -5.30 -2.43
N GLU A 31 6.91 -5.12 -2.49
CA GLU A 31 7.74 -5.37 -3.66
C GLU A 31 8.62 -6.57 -3.40
N ASP A 32 8.47 -7.62 -4.20
CA ASP A 32 9.32 -8.80 -4.13
C ASP A 32 10.15 -8.92 -5.42
N HIS A 33 11.47 -8.98 -5.26
CA HIS A 33 12.42 -9.20 -6.36
C HIS A 33 12.80 -10.67 -6.44
N PHE A 34 12.74 -11.22 -7.65
CA PHE A 34 13.09 -12.61 -7.92
C PHE A 34 14.07 -12.70 -9.08
N GLN A 35 15.12 -13.50 -8.91
CA GLN A 35 15.95 -13.91 -10.02
C GLN A 35 15.31 -15.14 -10.68
N VAL A 36 14.86 -14.97 -11.93
CA VAL A 36 14.34 -16.06 -12.74
C VAL A 36 15.44 -16.54 -13.67
N SER A 37 15.91 -17.77 -13.43
CA SER A 37 16.79 -18.48 -14.36
C SER A 37 15.96 -19.13 -15.47
N ARG A 38 16.17 -18.70 -16.72
CA ARG A 38 15.62 -19.35 -17.92
C ARG A 38 16.74 -20.06 -18.67
N GLY A 39 17.07 -21.26 -18.21
CA GLY A 39 18.17 -22.07 -18.74
C GLY A 39 19.55 -21.65 -18.20
N ASP A 40 20.62 -22.20 -18.79
CA ASP A 40 21.96 -22.10 -18.23
C ASP A 40 22.61 -20.70 -18.31
N TYR A 41 22.00 -19.74 -19.02
CA TYR A 41 22.63 -18.45 -19.36
C TYR A 41 21.74 -17.20 -19.21
N PHE A 42 20.48 -17.32 -18.79
CA PHE A 42 19.57 -16.16 -18.72
C PHE A 42 19.07 -15.93 -17.31
N LEU A 43 19.68 -14.99 -16.61
CA LEU A 43 19.19 -14.42 -15.35
C LEU A 43 18.37 -13.18 -15.68
N ALA A 44 17.06 -13.26 -15.50
CA ALA A 44 16.18 -12.10 -15.56
C ALA A 44 15.70 -11.76 -14.16
N GLU A 45 15.83 -10.52 -13.75
CA GLU A 45 15.20 -10.02 -12.55
C GLU A 45 13.72 -9.71 -12.85
N GLU A 46 12.82 -10.44 -12.17
CA GLU A 46 11.39 -10.20 -12.21
C GLU A 46 10.95 -9.60 -10.88
N ILE A 47 10.11 -8.56 -10.94
CA ILE A 47 9.46 -7.92 -9.80
C ILE A 47 8.03 -8.41 -9.72
N ARG A 48 7.54 -8.70 -8.51
CA ARG A 48 6.12 -8.82 -8.22
C ARG A 48 5.70 -7.84 -7.14
N VAL A 49 4.62 -7.11 -7.40
CA VAL A 49 4.15 -6.06 -6.51
C VAL A 49 2.65 -6.19 -6.21
N ILE A 50 2.27 -6.04 -4.94
CA ILE A 50 0.88 -5.87 -4.52
C ILE A 50 0.54 -4.39 -4.54
N LEU A 51 -0.48 -4.04 -5.30
CA LEU A 51 -0.94 -2.67 -5.50
C LEU A 51 -2.35 -2.49 -4.94
N ILE A 52 -2.59 -1.35 -4.29
CA ILE A 52 -3.93 -0.83 -3.98
C ILE A 52 -4.11 0.48 -4.74
N LEU A 53 -5.15 0.60 -5.57
CA LEU A 53 -5.40 1.81 -6.36
C LEU A 53 -6.89 2.02 -6.63
N PRO A 54 -7.32 3.24 -7.03
CA PRO A 54 -8.70 3.49 -7.42
C PRO A 54 -9.13 2.56 -8.56
N LYS A 55 -10.35 1.99 -8.47
CA LYS A 55 -10.88 1.08 -9.49
C LYS A 55 -10.95 1.71 -10.88
N ASP A 56 -11.14 3.01 -10.96
CA ASP A 56 -11.29 3.73 -12.23
C ASP A 56 -9.96 3.80 -13.01
N GLU A 57 -8.83 3.64 -12.31
CA GLU A 57 -7.48 3.70 -12.89
C GLU A 57 -6.95 2.35 -13.40
N ILE A 58 -7.73 1.27 -13.29
CA ILE A 58 -7.31 -0.07 -13.76
C ILE A 58 -6.98 -0.06 -15.26
N LYS A 59 -7.68 0.75 -16.06
CA LYS A 59 -7.41 0.85 -17.50
C LYS A 59 -6.05 1.52 -17.77
N SER A 60 -5.77 2.61 -17.07
CA SER A 60 -4.50 3.34 -17.12
C SER A 60 -3.35 2.42 -16.68
N LEU A 61 -3.51 1.73 -15.54
CA LEU A 61 -2.56 0.75 -15.01
C LEU A 61 -2.25 -0.35 -16.03
N LYS A 62 -3.26 -0.91 -16.70
CA LYS A 62 -3.06 -1.94 -17.73
C LYS A 62 -2.26 -1.43 -18.92
N SER A 63 -2.41 -0.16 -19.28
CA SER A 63 -1.61 0.46 -20.35
C SER A 63 -0.14 0.55 -19.93
N ILE A 64 0.12 1.13 -18.76
CA ILE A 64 1.48 1.30 -18.22
C ILE A 64 2.16 -0.05 -18.06
N ALA A 65 1.47 -1.03 -17.45
CA ALA A 65 2.01 -2.37 -17.28
C ALA A 65 2.43 -2.99 -18.61
N LYS A 66 1.63 -2.81 -19.68
CA LYS A 66 1.98 -3.30 -21.01
C LYS A 66 3.20 -2.58 -21.59
N ASP A 67 3.31 -1.26 -21.40
CA ASP A 67 4.40 -0.45 -21.92
C ASP A 67 5.75 -0.79 -21.27
N ILE A 68 5.74 -1.15 -19.99
CA ILE A 68 6.91 -1.64 -19.25
C ILE A 68 7.09 -3.17 -19.33
N LYS A 69 6.37 -3.84 -20.24
CA LYS A 69 6.41 -5.30 -20.46
C LYS A 69 6.05 -6.14 -19.23
N GLY A 70 5.30 -5.57 -18.31
CA GLY A 70 4.67 -6.27 -17.21
C GLY A 70 3.27 -6.78 -17.55
N ARG A 71 2.65 -7.41 -16.57
CA ARG A 71 1.29 -7.94 -16.62
C ARG A 71 0.59 -7.67 -15.30
N ILE A 72 -0.73 -7.56 -15.39
CA ILE A 72 -1.63 -7.35 -14.27
C ILE A 72 -2.38 -8.65 -14.01
N GLU A 73 -2.37 -9.10 -12.75
CA GLU A 73 -3.07 -10.29 -12.29
C GLU A 73 -4.09 -9.91 -11.20
N ASP A 74 -5.33 -10.37 -11.37
CA ASP A 74 -6.38 -10.19 -10.36
C ASP A 74 -6.15 -11.17 -9.19
N ILE A 75 -6.22 -10.65 -7.97
CA ILE A 75 -6.08 -11.49 -6.76
C ILE A 75 -7.46 -11.84 -6.23
N LYS A 76 -7.69 -13.14 -6.03
CA LYS A 76 -8.82 -13.61 -5.22
C LYS A 76 -8.44 -13.54 -3.74
N ILE A 77 -8.81 -12.44 -3.11
CA ILE A 77 -8.61 -12.19 -1.68
C ILE A 77 -9.97 -12.31 -1.00
N GLU A 78 -10.02 -12.89 0.19
CA GLU A 78 -11.23 -12.93 1.01
C GLU A 78 -11.68 -11.51 1.40
N ASP A 79 -12.98 -11.26 1.51
CA ASP A 79 -13.50 -9.92 1.83
C ASP A 79 -12.97 -9.38 3.18
N SER A 80 -12.70 -10.26 4.14
CA SER A 80 -12.04 -9.93 5.42
C SER A 80 -10.63 -9.35 5.21
N GLN A 81 -9.79 -10.02 4.45
CA GLN A 81 -8.43 -9.60 4.13
C GLN A 81 -8.42 -8.34 3.27
N LYS A 82 -9.34 -8.26 2.30
CA LYS A 82 -9.49 -7.08 1.45
C LYS A 82 -9.82 -5.83 2.26
N ARG A 83 -10.69 -5.95 3.28
CA ARG A 83 -11.01 -4.85 4.19
C ARG A 83 -9.79 -4.36 4.98
N VAL A 84 -8.97 -5.27 5.48
CA VAL A 84 -7.73 -4.93 6.20
C VAL A 84 -6.75 -4.20 5.29
N MET A 85 -6.49 -4.73 4.09
CA MET A 85 -5.56 -4.08 3.15
C MET A 85 -6.06 -2.69 2.75
N GLN A 86 -7.38 -2.54 2.59
CA GLN A 86 -8.03 -1.28 2.28
C GLN A 86 -7.97 -0.25 3.42
N SER A 87 -7.90 -0.67 4.69
CA SER A 87 -7.78 0.27 5.81
C SER A 87 -6.38 0.91 5.90
N TYR A 88 -5.41 0.42 5.14
CA TYR A 88 -4.07 1.02 5.07
C TYR A 88 -4.09 2.38 4.39
N ILE A 89 -4.99 2.61 3.43
CA ILE A 89 -5.06 3.86 2.65
C ILE A 89 -5.26 5.10 3.52
N PRO A 90 -6.30 5.19 4.37
CA PRO A 90 -6.49 6.37 5.20
C PRO A 90 -5.34 6.57 6.20
N VAL A 91 -4.75 5.49 6.72
CA VAL A 91 -3.61 5.59 7.64
C VAL A 91 -2.38 6.12 6.93
N TYR A 92 -2.08 5.58 5.74
CA TYR A 92 -0.99 6.04 4.88
C TYR A 92 -1.14 7.53 4.53
N ASN A 93 -2.32 7.95 4.06
CA ASN A 93 -2.57 9.35 3.71
C ASN A 93 -2.32 10.30 4.90
N ILE A 94 -2.73 9.91 6.11
CA ILE A 94 -2.49 10.72 7.31
C ILE A 94 -1.00 10.78 7.64
N LEU A 95 -0.29 9.65 7.57
CA LEU A 95 1.16 9.64 7.78
C LEU A 95 1.89 10.54 6.76
N CYS A 96 1.47 10.51 5.48
CA CYS A 96 2.00 11.40 4.45
C CYS A 96 1.70 12.88 4.77
N ILE A 97 0.50 13.22 5.24
CA ILE A 97 0.12 14.58 5.61
C ILE A 97 0.95 15.08 6.79
N ILE A 98 1.18 14.23 7.79
CA ILE A 98 1.98 14.59 8.98
C ILE A 98 3.44 14.78 8.60
N GLY A 99 4.00 13.88 7.78
CA GLY A 99 5.38 13.95 7.30
C GLY A 99 6.46 13.86 8.38
N ASP A 100 6.10 13.46 9.60
CA ASP A 100 6.99 13.33 10.76
C ASP A 100 6.47 12.24 11.70
N TRP A 101 7.25 11.92 12.73
CA TRP A 101 6.94 10.92 13.76
C TRP A 101 5.68 11.28 14.53
N VAL A 102 4.71 10.34 14.54
CA VAL A 102 3.44 10.51 15.23
C VAL A 102 3.16 9.33 16.17
N SER A 103 2.76 9.63 17.41
CA SER A 103 2.26 8.62 18.34
C SER A 103 0.79 8.32 18.05
N LYS A 104 0.34 7.10 18.39
CA LYS A 104 -1.06 6.68 18.24
C LYS A 104 -2.06 7.69 18.82
N GLU A 105 -1.76 8.28 19.98
CA GLU A 105 -2.67 9.24 20.63
C GLU A 105 -2.82 10.54 19.83
N ASN A 106 -1.74 10.98 19.19
CA ASN A 106 -1.75 12.17 18.35
C ASN A 106 -2.39 11.88 16.99
N PHE A 107 -2.25 10.64 16.50
CA PHE A 107 -2.87 10.17 15.26
C PHE A 107 -4.40 10.30 15.30
N VAL A 108 -5.02 9.93 16.44
CA VAL A 108 -6.48 10.02 16.65
C VAL A 108 -6.99 11.46 16.61
N ASN A 109 -6.17 12.45 17.00
CA ASN A 109 -6.56 13.86 16.98
C ASN A 109 -6.54 14.47 15.57
N VAL A 110 -5.86 13.82 14.62
CA VAL A 110 -5.79 14.21 13.20
C VAL A 110 -6.83 13.45 12.37
N ILE A 111 -7.25 12.27 12.83
CA ILE A 111 -8.32 11.49 12.21
C ILE A 111 -9.68 12.21 12.39
N GLU A 112 -10.18 12.84 11.32
CA GLU A 112 -11.60 12.69 11.00
C GLU A 112 -11.78 11.26 10.49
N CYS A 113 -12.64 10.46 11.13
CA CYS A 113 -12.73 9.01 10.90
C CYS A 113 -12.63 8.66 9.40
N PRO A 114 -11.84 7.64 9.00
CA PRO A 114 -11.86 7.14 7.62
C PRO A 114 -13.27 6.75 7.14
N CYS A 115 -14.17 6.49 8.09
CA CYS A 115 -15.58 6.21 7.89
C CYS A 115 -16.45 7.47 7.60
N SER A 116 -16.05 8.67 8.04
CA SER A 116 -16.78 9.92 7.74
C SER A 116 -16.47 10.48 6.36
N ALA A 117 -15.37 10.06 5.73
CA ALA A 117 -14.96 10.51 4.39
C ALA A 117 -15.72 9.86 3.22
N SER A 118 -16.84 9.15 3.47
CA SER A 118 -17.65 8.48 2.43
C SER A 118 -16.91 7.40 1.62
N ILE A 119 -15.71 6.98 2.05
CA ILE A 119 -14.92 5.94 1.35
C ILE A 119 -15.52 4.54 1.58
N TYR A 120 -16.26 4.35 2.68
CA TYR A 120 -16.88 3.08 3.07
C TYR A 120 -18.28 3.24 3.67
N PRO A 121 -19.36 3.19 2.87
CA PRO A 121 -20.74 3.21 3.40
C PRO A 121 -21.14 1.91 4.13
N GLU A 122 -20.34 0.84 4.02
CA GLU A 122 -20.64 -0.50 4.56
C GLU A 122 -19.83 -0.88 5.80
N LEU A 123 -18.90 -0.02 6.23
CA LEU A 123 -18.18 -0.21 7.49
C LEU A 123 -19.09 0.29 8.61
N ASP A 124 -19.72 -0.65 9.29
CA ASP A 124 -20.27 -0.44 10.64
C ASP A 124 -19.20 0.34 11.43
N ASN A 125 -19.59 1.48 12.03
CA ASN A 125 -18.78 2.62 12.53
C ASN A 125 -17.67 2.30 13.56
N ARG A 126 -16.90 1.24 13.37
CA ARG A 126 -16.00 0.63 14.35
C ARG A 126 -14.73 0.06 13.70
N ILE A 127 -14.07 0.82 12.82
CA ILE A 127 -12.61 0.74 12.81
C ILE A 127 -12.18 1.53 14.04
N CYS A 128 -12.22 0.87 15.19
CA CYS A 128 -11.88 1.45 16.48
C CYS A 128 -10.38 1.75 16.50
N ILE A 129 -10.00 2.77 17.27
CA ILE A 129 -8.62 3.10 17.64
C ILE A 129 -7.81 1.86 18.06
N ASP A 130 -8.50 0.82 18.53
CA ASP A 130 -7.96 -0.49 18.90
C ASP A 130 -7.34 -1.25 17.71
N GLU A 131 -7.83 -1.07 16.49
CA GLU A 131 -7.25 -1.67 15.28
C GLU A 131 -6.16 -0.81 14.62
N LEU A 132 -6.09 0.49 14.95
CA LEU A 132 -5.10 1.41 14.36
C LEU A 132 -3.66 0.98 14.64
N GLU A 133 -3.37 0.57 15.88
CA GLU A 133 -2.02 0.12 16.26
C GLU A 133 -1.64 -1.16 15.51
N LYS A 134 -2.61 -2.07 15.34
CA LYS A 134 -2.40 -3.27 14.54
C LYS A 134 -2.14 -2.92 13.07
N ILE A 135 -2.89 -1.99 12.50
CA ILE A 135 -2.69 -1.52 11.12
C ILE A 135 -1.29 -0.89 10.97
N LEU A 136 -0.89 -0.02 11.89
CA LEU A 136 0.43 0.62 11.87
C LEU A 136 1.56 -0.42 12.00
N ASP A 137 1.37 -1.43 12.86
CA ASP A 137 2.33 -2.53 13.03
C ASP A 137 2.39 -3.45 11.80
N ASP A 138 1.25 -3.72 11.17
CA ASP A 138 1.16 -4.47 9.91
C ASP A 138 1.86 -3.69 8.79
N MET A 139 1.66 -2.36 8.70
CA MET A 139 2.36 -1.49 7.73
C MET A 139 3.87 -1.45 7.97
N CYS A 140 4.33 -1.50 9.22
CA CYS A 140 5.75 -1.65 9.53
C CYS A 140 6.30 -3.01 9.08
N THR A 141 5.52 -4.07 9.24
CA THR A 141 5.89 -5.43 8.79
C THR A 141 5.98 -5.51 7.26
N LEU A 142 5.18 -4.71 6.57
CA LEU A 142 5.18 -4.56 5.12
C LEU A 142 6.23 -3.54 4.61
N GLU A 143 7.03 -2.97 5.50
CA GLU A 143 8.04 -1.94 5.20
C GLU A 143 7.49 -0.64 4.58
N ILE A 144 6.19 -0.37 4.71
CA ILE A 144 5.56 0.89 4.25
C ILE A 144 5.82 2.02 5.25
N ALA A 145 5.87 1.67 6.54
CA ALA A 145 6.10 2.59 7.63
C ALA A 145 7.26 2.07 8.49
N GLU A 146 7.78 2.93 9.36
CA GLU A 146 8.72 2.55 10.39
C GLU A 146 8.30 3.10 11.76
N TYR A 147 8.81 2.47 12.81
CA TYR A 147 8.51 2.87 14.18
C TYR A 147 9.78 3.15 14.99
N ARG A 148 9.63 4.01 16.00
CA ARG A 148 10.64 4.23 17.04
C ARG A 148 10.01 4.25 18.42
N MET A 149 10.85 4.08 19.43
CA MET A 149 10.47 4.33 20.82
C MET A 149 10.97 5.70 21.25
N TYR A 150 10.06 6.62 21.58
CA TYR A 150 10.38 7.95 22.07
C TYR A 150 9.60 8.24 23.35
N ASN A 151 10.29 8.61 24.43
CA ASN A 151 9.69 8.84 25.75
C ASN A 151 8.75 7.70 26.24
N GLY A 152 9.12 6.45 25.96
CA GLY A 152 8.32 5.27 26.33
C GLY A 152 7.07 5.05 25.47
N LYS A 153 6.86 5.86 24.42
CA LYS A 153 5.78 5.71 23.46
C LYS A 153 6.30 5.22 22.12
N LYS A 154 5.47 4.44 21.43
CA LYS A 154 5.73 4.02 20.05
C LYS A 154 5.23 5.12 19.11
N GLU A 155 6.14 5.61 18.28
CA GLU A 155 5.85 6.60 17.25
C GLU A 155 6.11 5.98 15.88
N TYR A 156 5.36 6.44 14.88
CA TYR A 156 5.36 5.91 13.53
C TYR A 156 5.57 7.02 12.51
N ARG A 157 6.18 6.70 11.37
CA ARG A 157 6.22 7.56 10.18
C ARG A 157 6.25 6.71 8.91
N ILE A 158 5.97 7.33 7.75
CA ILE A 158 6.28 6.68 6.46
C ILE A 158 7.78 6.45 6.37
N LYS A 159 8.15 5.29 5.84
CA LYS A 159 9.55 4.97 5.56
C LYS A 159 9.98 5.81 4.36
N ASP A 160 11.03 6.61 4.52
CA ASP A 160 11.66 7.31 3.41
C ASP A 160 12.49 6.28 2.60
N ASP A 161 12.33 6.24 1.28
CA ASP A 161 13.12 5.38 0.36
C ASP A 161 14.60 5.80 0.27
#